data_AF-A0A2R7NY12-F1
#
_entry.id   AF-A0A2R7NY12-F1
#
_cell.length_a   1.000
_cell.length_b   1.000
_cell.length_c   1.000
_cell.angle_alpha   90.00
_cell.angle_beta   90.00
_cell.angle_gamma   90.00
#
_symmetry.space_group_name_H-M   'P 1'
#
loop_
_entity.id
_entity.type
_entity.pdbx_description
1 polymer ?
#
loop_
_entity_poly.entity_id
_entity_poly.type
_entity_poly.pdbx_seq_one_letter_code
_entity_poly.pdbx_strand_id
1 'polypeptide(L)'
;MLLAMSASAQVYRCEHGGKVSYSDEPCVGAKLVDATPTQGMDKMTGRTRKGADVMRDENRKAVDAALQPLTGLDHEQMNLERKRHKLSAADKVTCRNLDRQLPELEARAARSAASQKQEADKDLYKARKTFFALKC
;
A
#
# COMPACT_ATOMS: atom_id res chain seq x y z
N MET A 1 -13.73 -5.77 11.81
CA MET A 1 -12.26 -5.96 11.70
C MET A 1 -11.84 -5.45 10.33
N LEU A 2 -11.42 -4.19 10.24
CA LEU A 2 -10.84 -3.61 9.03
C LEU A 2 -9.33 -3.77 9.13
N LEU A 3 -8.74 -4.52 8.19
CA LEU A 3 -7.28 -4.55 8.03
C LEU A 3 -6.84 -3.20 7.50
N ALA A 4 -6.15 -2.42 8.34
CA ALA A 4 -5.43 -1.23 7.92
C ALA A 4 -4.23 -1.66 7.07
N MET A 5 -4.27 -1.37 5.78
CA MET A 5 -3.14 -1.61 4.86
C MET A 5 -2.17 -0.43 5.01
N SER A 6 -1.21 -0.55 5.92
CA SER A 6 -0.11 0.42 6.06
C SER A 6 0.66 0.51 4.75
N ALA A 7 0.93 1.72 4.25
CA ALA A 7 1.74 1.93 3.05
C ALA A 7 3.24 1.76 3.34
N SER A 8 3.65 0.55 3.72
CA SER A 8 5.02 0.09 3.58
C SER A 8 5.34 -0.12 2.10
N ALA A 9 6.62 -0.08 1.72
CA ALA A 9 7.01 -0.42 0.35
C ALA A 9 6.50 -1.84 0.07
N GLN A 10 5.43 -1.96 -0.72
CA GLN A 10 4.85 -3.25 -1.08
C GLN A 10 5.86 -3.97 -1.97
N VAL A 11 6.63 -4.88 -1.38
CA VAL A 11 7.58 -5.70 -2.14
C VAL A 11 6.80 -6.87 -2.73
N TYR A 12 6.82 -6.99 -4.04
CA TYR A 12 6.22 -8.11 -4.76
C TYR A 12 7.21 -9.26 -4.85
N ARG A 13 6.81 -10.44 -4.38
CA ARG A 13 7.54 -11.69 -4.61
C ARG A 13 7.07 -12.32 -5.91
N CYS A 14 7.90 -12.23 -6.94
CA CYS A 14 7.68 -12.80 -8.27
C CYS A 14 8.36 -14.16 -8.39
N GLU A 15 7.69 -15.15 -8.99
CA GLU A 15 8.28 -16.45 -9.34
C GLU A 15 8.29 -16.62 -10.86
N HIS A 16 9.48 -16.70 -11.47
CA HIS A 16 9.64 -16.93 -12.91
C HIS A 16 10.67 -18.04 -13.15
N GLY A 17 10.26 -19.13 -13.82
CA GLY A 17 11.16 -20.22 -14.21
C GLY A 17 11.90 -20.89 -13.05
N GLY A 18 11.28 -20.98 -11.87
CA GLY A 18 11.89 -21.55 -10.66
C GLY A 18 12.80 -20.59 -9.87
N LYS A 19 12.95 -19.34 -10.30
CA LYS A 19 13.70 -18.30 -9.57
C LYS A 19 12.74 -17.30 -8.93
N VAL A 20 13.00 -16.98 -7.66
CA VAL A 20 12.25 -15.99 -6.89
C VAL A 20 12.97 -14.64 -7.01
N SER A 21 12.27 -13.60 -7.48
CA SER A 21 12.75 -12.22 -7.44
C SER A 21 11.84 -11.36 -6.58
N TYR A 22 12.43 -10.40 -5.88
CA TYR A 22 11.71 -9.39 -5.11
C TYR A 22 11.80 -8.08 -5.90
N SER A 23 10.66 -7.47 -6.20
CA SER A 23 10.57 -6.23 -6.97
C SER A 23 9.59 -5.27 -6.33
N ASP A 24 9.86 -3.98 -6.44
CA ASP A 24 8.91 -2.92 -6.07
C ASP A 24 7.83 -2.74 -7.16
N GLU A 25 8.01 -3.35 -8.33
CA GLU A 25 7.05 -3.34 -9.44
C GLU A 25 6.13 -4.57 -9.39
N PRO A 26 4.80 -4.40 -9.63
CA PRO A 26 3.87 -5.52 -9.69
C PRO A 26 4.22 -6.52 -10.80
N CYS A 27 4.09 -7.82 -10.50
CA CYS A 27 4.25 -8.91 -11.47
C CYS A 27 3.05 -9.87 -11.43
N VAL A 28 2.87 -10.67 -12.49
CA VAL A 28 1.74 -11.59 -12.61
C VAL A 28 1.88 -12.74 -11.59
N GLY A 29 0.82 -12.99 -10.81
CA GLY A 29 0.81 -14.04 -9.79
C GLY A 29 1.64 -13.74 -8.53
N ALA A 30 2.09 -12.49 -8.35
CA ALA A 30 2.90 -12.08 -7.22
C ALA A 30 2.18 -12.21 -5.87
N LYS A 31 2.92 -12.67 -4.86
CA LYS A 31 2.49 -12.53 -3.47
C LYS A 31 2.97 -11.19 -2.92
N LEU A 32 2.07 -10.46 -2.28
CA LEU A 32 2.38 -9.21 -1.59
C LEU A 32 3.18 -9.54 -0.32
N VAL A 33 4.33 -8.89 -0.15
CA VAL A 33 5.11 -8.96 1.09
C VAL A 33 4.97 -7.62 1.80
N ASP A 34 4.44 -7.66 3.02
CA ASP A 34 4.42 -6.49 3.89
C ASP A 34 5.83 -6.27 4.44
N ALA A 35 6.47 -5.19 3.98
CA ALA A 35 7.80 -4.79 4.42
C ALA A 35 7.73 -3.60 5.40
N THR A 36 6.70 -3.51 6.24
CA THR A 36 6.59 -2.45 7.25
C THR A 36 7.80 -2.51 8.19
N PRO A 37 8.67 -1.47 8.22
CA PRO A 37 9.78 -1.43 9.17
C PRO A 37 9.22 -1.36 10.59
N THR A 38 9.61 -2.30 11.45
CA THR A 38 9.21 -2.28 12.86
C THR A 38 9.83 -1.07 13.56
N GLN A 39 9.01 -0.10 13.95
CA GLN A 39 9.45 1.03 14.78
C GLN A 39 9.56 0.57 16.24
N GLY A 40 10.70 0.78 16.91
CA GLY A 40 10.82 0.45 18.35
C GLY A 40 12.20 0.11 18.91
N MET A 41 13.26 0.08 18.08
CA MET A 41 14.63 -0.23 18.53
C MET A 41 15.44 1.01 18.99
N ASP A 42 14.85 2.21 19.07
CA ASP A 42 15.55 3.45 19.46
C ASP A 42 15.52 3.74 20.97
N LYS A 43 14.74 2.99 21.75
CA LYS A 43 14.47 3.25 23.17
C LYS A 43 15.43 2.55 24.15
N MET A 44 16.30 1.65 23.69
CA MET A 44 17.10 0.81 24.59
C MET A 44 18.37 1.48 25.18
N THR A 45 18.79 2.67 24.72
CA THR A 45 20.10 3.25 25.10
C THR A 45 20.04 4.64 25.76
N GLY A 46 18.87 5.09 26.23
CA GLY A 46 18.74 6.37 26.96
C GLY A 46 18.99 7.65 26.14
N ARG A 47 19.37 7.50 24.86
CA ARG A 47 19.44 8.58 23.87
C ARG A 47 18.58 8.21 22.66
N THR A 48 17.37 8.75 22.65
CA THR A 48 16.44 8.61 21.53
C THR A 48 17.01 9.36 20.31
N ARG A 49 17.72 8.67 19.40
CA ARG A 49 18.09 9.21 18.09
C ARG A 49 17.03 8.81 17.07
N LYS A 50 15.86 9.44 17.15
CA LYS A 50 14.84 9.30 16.10
C LYS A 50 15.39 9.89 14.80
N GLY A 51 15.31 9.12 13.72
CA GLY A 51 15.60 9.63 12.38
C GLY A 51 14.62 10.75 12.01
N ALA A 52 15.06 11.67 11.13
CA ALA A 52 14.23 12.78 10.68
C ALA A 52 12.89 12.33 10.07
N ASP A 53 12.87 11.16 9.41
CA ASP A 53 11.66 10.58 8.85
C ASP A 53 10.65 10.16 9.93
N VAL A 54 11.11 9.56 11.02
CA VAL A 54 10.27 9.17 12.17
C VAL A 54 9.72 10.40 12.87
N MET A 55 10.55 11.41 13.11
CA MET A 55 10.12 12.68 13.70
C MET A 55 9.05 13.37 12.84
N ARG A 56 9.22 13.37 11.52
CA ARG A 56 8.25 13.94 10.58
C ARG A 56 6.92 13.18 10.60
N ASP A 57 6.97 11.87 10.67
CA ASP A 57 5.79 11.01 10.71
C ASP A 57 4.99 11.21 12.01
N GLU A 58 5.67 11.23 13.16
CA GLU A 58 5.05 11.52 14.46
C GLU A 58 4.36 12.89 14.48
N ASN A 59 5.02 13.91 13.91
CA ASN A 59 4.43 15.24 13.82
C ASN A 59 3.18 15.26 12.92
N ARG A 60 3.23 14.57 11.77
CA ARG A 60 2.07 14.43 10.88
C ARG A 60 0.92 13.71 11.56
N LYS A 61 1.21 12.64 12.30
CA LYS A 61 0.22 11.89 13.07
C LYS A 61 -0.49 12.76 14.11
N ALA A 62 0.26 13.62 14.82
CA ALA A 62 -0.32 14.56 15.77
C ALA A 62 -1.25 15.59 15.09
N VAL A 63 -0.83 16.14 13.95
CA VAL A 63 -1.65 17.08 13.17
C VAL A 63 -2.91 16.41 12.63
N ASP A 64 -2.79 15.20 12.08
CA ASP A 64 -3.92 14.46 11.51
C ASP A 64 -4.94 14.10 12.59
N ALA A 65 -4.50 13.70 13.78
CA ALA A 65 -5.39 13.42 14.91
C ALA A 65 -6.19 14.67 15.33
N ALA A 66 -5.57 15.86 15.29
CA ALA A 66 -6.26 17.11 15.58
C ALA A 66 -7.28 17.49 14.49
N LEU A 67 -7.02 17.14 13.24
CA LEU A 67 -7.91 17.41 12.10
C LEU A 67 -8.95 16.32 11.84
N GLN A 68 -8.82 15.15 12.45
CA GLN A 68 -9.72 14.01 12.27
C GLN A 68 -11.21 14.37 12.52
N PRO A 69 -11.59 15.15 13.55
CA PRO A 69 -13.00 15.51 13.76
C PRO A 69 -13.59 16.38 12.63
N LEU A 70 -12.73 17.11 11.90
CA LEU A 70 -13.13 17.98 10.79
C LEU A 70 -13.12 17.24 9.44
N THR A 71 -12.12 16.37 9.25
CA THR A 71 -11.89 15.68 7.97
C THR A 71 -12.57 14.31 7.91
N GLY A 72 -12.80 13.67 9.07
CA GLY A 72 -13.23 12.28 9.18
C GLY A 72 -12.16 11.25 8.78
N LEU A 73 -10.94 11.70 8.46
CA LEU A 73 -9.87 10.85 7.93
C LEU A 73 -8.89 10.46 9.04
N ASP A 74 -8.47 9.20 9.04
CA ASP A 74 -7.36 8.75 9.87
C ASP A 74 -5.99 9.13 9.28
N HIS A 75 -4.92 8.84 10.02
CA HIS A 75 -3.55 9.17 9.60
C HIS A 75 -3.13 8.47 8.28
N GLU A 76 -3.56 7.24 8.05
CA GLU A 76 -3.22 6.48 6.84
C GLU A 76 -3.96 7.04 5.63
N GLN A 77 -5.25 7.33 5.78
CA GLN A 77 -6.06 8.00 4.77
C GLN A 77 -5.49 9.39 4.46
N MET A 78 -5.03 10.13 5.48
CA MET A 78 -4.37 11.41 5.24
C MET A 78 -3.01 11.27 4.54
N ASN A 79 -2.26 10.20 4.79
CA ASN A 79 -1.05 9.91 4.04
C ASN A 79 -1.36 9.67 2.56
N LEU A 80 -2.44 8.96 2.24
CA LEU A 80 -2.90 8.76 0.86
C LEU A 80 -3.29 10.09 0.22
N GLU A 81 -4.11 10.90 0.89
CA GLU A 81 -4.52 12.21 0.36
C GLU A 81 -3.33 13.15 0.14
N ARG A 82 -2.34 13.17 1.05
CA ARG A 82 -1.08 13.91 0.85
C ARG A 82 -0.32 13.44 -0.39
N LYS A 83 -0.22 12.13 -0.63
CA LYS A 83 0.45 11.57 -1.83
C LYS A 83 -0.31 11.95 -3.10
N ARG A 84 -1.65 11.90 -3.05
CA ARG A 84 -2.55 12.12 -4.17
C ARG A 84 -2.85 13.59 -4.43
N HIS A 85 -2.45 14.50 -3.54
CA HIS A 85 -2.70 15.94 -3.70
C HIS A 85 -2.26 16.47 -5.07
N LYS A 86 -1.13 15.98 -5.58
CA LYS A 86 -0.53 16.34 -6.88
C LYS A 86 -1.22 15.72 -8.12
N LEU A 87 -2.13 14.78 -7.93
CA LEU A 87 -2.81 14.09 -9.02
C LEU A 87 -3.96 14.94 -9.57
N SER A 88 -4.28 14.73 -10.85
CA SER A 88 -5.47 15.34 -11.47
C SER A 88 -6.76 14.84 -10.81
N ALA A 89 -7.86 15.58 -10.95
CA ALA A 89 -9.15 15.15 -10.42
C ALA A 89 -9.59 13.79 -11.01
N ALA A 90 -9.31 13.56 -12.29
CA ALA A 90 -9.58 12.30 -12.96
C ALA A 90 -8.77 11.14 -12.36
N ASP A 91 -7.47 11.33 -12.14
CA ASP A 91 -6.61 10.31 -11.55
C ASP A 91 -7.00 10.00 -10.10
N LYS A 92 -7.40 11.02 -9.32
CA LYS A 92 -7.94 10.82 -7.96
C LYS A 92 -9.21 9.95 -7.96
N VAL A 93 -10.09 10.11 -8.95
CA VAL A 93 -11.27 9.24 -9.11
C VAL A 93 -10.83 7.82 -9.45
N THR A 94 -9.89 7.65 -10.37
CA THR A 94 -9.35 6.33 -10.74
C THR A 94 -8.72 5.63 -9.54
N CYS A 95 -7.88 6.32 -8.76
CA CYS A 95 -7.29 5.76 -7.54
C CYS A 95 -8.36 5.30 -6.55
N ARG A 96 -9.40 6.12 -6.29
CA ARG A 96 -10.51 5.74 -5.38
C ARG A 96 -11.31 4.55 -5.89
N ASN A 97 -11.39 4.34 -7.20
CA ASN A 97 -12.02 3.15 -7.77
C ASN A 97 -11.12 1.93 -7.60
N LEU A 98 -9.81 2.06 -7.85
CA LEU A 98 -8.85 0.98 -7.68
C LEU A 98 -8.68 0.57 -6.21
N ASP A 99 -8.71 1.50 -5.26
CA ASP A 99 -8.70 1.21 -3.81
C ASP A 99 -9.83 0.25 -3.42
N ARG A 100 -11.01 0.39 -4.04
CA ARG A 100 -12.17 -0.48 -3.81
C ARG A 100 -12.06 -1.82 -4.54
N GLN A 101 -11.52 -1.81 -5.77
CA GLN A 101 -11.44 -3.00 -6.62
C GLN A 101 -10.29 -3.94 -6.25
N LEU A 102 -9.16 -3.42 -5.81
CA LEU A 102 -7.96 -4.22 -5.53
C LEU A 102 -8.21 -5.33 -4.49
N PRO A 103 -8.84 -5.07 -3.33
CA PRO A 103 -9.13 -6.13 -2.37
C PRO A 103 -10.01 -7.24 -2.94
N GLU A 104 -10.98 -6.90 -3.80
CA GLU A 104 -11.86 -7.87 -4.45
C GLU A 104 -11.11 -8.72 -5.48
N LEU A 105 -10.24 -8.09 -6.27
CA LEU A 105 -9.39 -8.78 -7.25
C LEU A 105 -8.37 -9.68 -6.57
N GLU A 106 -7.79 -9.25 -5.45
CA GLU A 106 -6.89 -10.07 -4.63
C GLU A 106 -7.62 -11.28 -4.04
N ALA A 107 -8.81 -11.09 -3.47
CA ALA A 107 -9.62 -12.18 -2.95
C ALA A 107 -10.06 -13.15 -4.06
N ARG A 108 -10.40 -12.64 -5.25
CA ARG A 108 -10.72 -13.46 -6.42
C ARG A 108 -9.52 -14.30 -6.83
N ALA A 109 -8.37 -13.68 -7.07
CA ALA A 109 -7.14 -14.37 -7.45
C ALA A 109 -6.71 -15.42 -6.42
N ALA A 110 -6.91 -15.17 -5.13
CA ALA A 110 -6.60 -16.12 -4.07
C ALA A 110 -7.55 -17.33 -4.03
N ARG A 111 -8.82 -17.16 -4.43
CA ARG A 111 -9.87 -18.20 -4.38
C ARG A 111 -10.14 -18.89 -5.71
N SER A 112 -9.59 -18.40 -6.81
CA SER A 112 -9.83 -18.94 -8.16
C SER A 112 -9.36 -20.40 -8.29
N ALA A 113 -10.22 -21.23 -8.89
CA ALA A 113 -9.86 -22.58 -9.31
C ALA A 113 -8.79 -22.55 -10.41
N ALA A 114 -8.05 -23.66 -10.58
CA ALA A 114 -6.93 -23.76 -11.52
C ALA A 114 -7.27 -23.31 -12.96
N SER A 115 -8.50 -23.58 -13.41
CA SER A 115 -8.98 -23.18 -14.75
C SER A 115 -9.19 -21.67 -14.92
N GLN A 116 -9.43 -20.93 -13.83
CA GLN A 116 -9.68 -19.48 -13.85
C GLN A 116 -8.53 -18.66 -13.25
N LYS A 117 -7.54 -19.34 -12.66
CA LYS A 117 -6.43 -18.72 -11.93
C LYS A 117 -5.62 -17.76 -12.80
N GLN A 118 -5.32 -18.15 -14.04
CA GLN A 118 -4.56 -17.30 -14.96
C GLN A 118 -5.27 -16.00 -15.31
N GLU A 119 -6.59 -16.03 -15.51
CA GLU A 119 -7.34 -14.82 -15.84
C GLU A 119 -7.46 -13.90 -14.62
N ALA A 120 -7.77 -14.46 -13.45
CA ALA A 120 -7.83 -13.70 -12.21
C ALA A 120 -6.48 -13.03 -11.86
N ASP A 121 -5.35 -13.72 -12.08
CA ASP A 121 -4.02 -13.15 -11.86
C ASP A 121 -3.66 -12.05 -12.87
N LYS A 122 -4.11 -12.16 -14.13
CA LYS A 122 -3.93 -11.11 -15.15
C LYS A 122 -4.74 -9.86 -14.81
N ASP A 123 -5.98 -10.00 -14.38
CA ASP A 123 -6.83 -8.88 -14.00
C ASP A 123 -6.27 -8.15 -12.78
N LEU A 124 -5.83 -8.90 -11.77
CA LEU A 124 -5.16 -8.34 -10.61
C LEU A 124 -3.87 -7.60 -11.01
N TYR A 125 -3.06 -8.18 -11.89
CA TYR A 125 -1.84 -7.52 -12.39
C TYR A 125 -2.14 -6.21 -13.13
N LYS A 126 -3.14 -6.18 -14.02
CA LYS A 126 -3.53 -4.95 -14.73
C LYS A 126 -3.94 -3.85 -13.74
N ALA A 127 -4.75 -4.20 -12.75
CA ALA A 127 -5.19 -3.25 -11.72
C ALA A 127 -4.00 -2.71 -10.90
N ARG A 128 -3.11 -3.58 -10.42
CA ARG A 128 -1.91 -3.20 -9.67
C ARG A 128 -0.95 -2.34 -10.50
N LYS A 129 -0.77 -2.67 -11.77
CA LYS A 129 0.07 -1.89 -12.69
C LYS A 129 -0.46 -0.46 -12.86
N THR A 130 -1.77 -0.31 -13.07
CA THR A 130 -2.40 1.01 -13.18
C THR A 130 -2.28 1.79 -11.87
N PHE A 131 -2.52 1.14 -10.73
CA PHE A 131 -2.38 1.74 -9.41
C PHE A 131 -0.96 2.29 -9.19
N PHE A 132 0.05 1.47 -9.49
CA PHE A 132 1.46 1.84 -9.40
C PHE A 132 1.82 2.99 -10.37
N ALA A 133 1.36 2.92 -11.63
CA ALA A 133 1.65 3.93 -12.64
C ALA A 133 1.08 5.31 -12.28
N LEU A 134 -0.13 5.35 -11.73
CA LEU A 134 -0.78 6.59 -11.27
C LEU A 134 -0.23 7.12 -9.94
N LYS A 135 0.66 6.36 -9.27
CA LYS A 135 1.14 6.67 -7.92
C LYS A 135 -0.01 6.91 -6.95
N CYS A 136 -1.06 6.10 -7.12
CA CYS A 136 -2.04 5.86 -6.08
C CYS A 136 -1.34 5.24 -4.86
#